data_AF-A0A165P000-F1
#
_entry.id   AF-A0A165P000-F1
#
_cell.length_a   1.000
_cell.length_b   1.000
_cell.length_c   1.000
_cell.angle_alpha   90.00
_cell.angle_beta   90.00
_cell.angle_gamma   90.00
#
_symmetry.space_group_name_H-M   'P 1'
#
loop_
_entity.id
_entity.type
_entity.pdbx_description
1 polymer ?
#
loop_
_entity_poly.entity_id
_entity_poly.type
_entity_poly.pdbx_seq_one_letter_code
_entity_poly.pdbx_strand_id
1 'polypeptide(L)'
;MTVFKPPLPLEIWMAVHANADHWLEQFDNPNLSKEYDHSLTSDRELLKSLGSFPSERWQQLCYGAGWTALGASALSWCEGASLAQVLTVWSLSSGATAPSKREKRAAVLLNPKLLPPAKLSSVIETAKTGPCVWLLLYVFKANGVAIEKDWPGEKLRQLNNNIRALI
;
A
#
# COMPACT_ATOMS: atom_id res chain seq x y z
N MET A 1 -2.78 -28.58 22.74
CA MET A 1 -2.11 -27.73 21.74
C MET A 1 -3.10 -27.43 20.63
N THR A 2 -3.65 -26.23 20.60
CA THR A 2 -4.53 -25.78 19.51
C THR A 2 -3.66 -25.55 18.27
N VAL A 3 -3.88 -26.30 17.21
CA VAL A 3 -3.20 -26.08 15.92
C VAL A 3 -3.72 -24.77 15.36
N PHE A 4 -2.89 -23.73 15.35
CA PHE A 4 -3.24 -22.46 14.70
C PHE A 4 -3.31 -22.71 13.19
N LYS A 5 -4.53 -22.68 12.63
CA LYS A 5 -4.74 -22.74 11.19
C LYS A 5 -4.58 -21.32 10.64
N PRO A 6 -3.64 -21.07 9.70
CA PRO A 6 -3.52 -19.76 9.08
C PRO A 6 -4.83 -19.41 8.35
N PRO A 7 -5.23 -18.12 8.34
CA PRO A 7 -6.43 -17.69 7.65
C PRO A 7 -6.34 -17.97 6.15
N LEU A 8 -7.47 -18.30 5.54
CA LEU A 8 -7.55 -18.49 4.10
C LEU A 8 -7.36 -17.14 3.38
N PRO A 9 -6.78 -17.11 2.17
CA PRO A 9 -6.59 -15.89 1.40
C PRO A 9 -7.87 -15.06 1.19
N LEU A 10 -9.02 -15.72 0.98
CA LEU A 10 -10.31 -15.03 0.88
C LEU A 10 -10.72 -14.37 2.20
N GLU A 11 -10.45 -15.01 3.34
CA GLU A 11 -10.72 -14.43 4.67
C GLU A 11 -9.84 -13.20 4.91
N ILE A 12 -8.57 -13.27 4.48
CA ILE A 12 -7.65 -12.12 4.53
C ILE A 12 -8.19 -10.98 3.67
N TRP A 13 -8.59 -11.26 2.42
CA TRP A 13 -9.20 -10.28 1.53
C TRP A 13 -10.41 -9.61 2.17
N MET A 14 -11.36 -10.38 2.71
CA MET A 14 -12.56 -9.85 3.34
C MET A 14 -12.22 -9.01 4.58
N ALA A 15 -11.33 -9.50 5.43
CA ALA A 15 -10.96 -8.82 6.67
C ALA A 15 -10.26 -7.48 6.41
N VAL A 16 -9.29 -7.40 5.48
CA VAL A 16 -8.61 -6.12 5.20
C VAL A 16 -9.56 -5.08 4.59
N HIS A 17 -10.56 -5.51 3.82
CA HIS A 17 -11.58 -4.60 3.28
C HIS A 17 -12.57 -4.15 4.35
N ALA A 18 -13.07 -5.06 5.19
CA ALA A 18 -13.95 -4.73 6.29
C ALA A 18 -13.28 -3.80 7.31
N ASN A 19 -12.00 -4.05 7.64
CA ASN A 19 -11.22 -3.19 8.52
C ASN A 19 -11.01 -1.79 7.92
N ALA A 20 -10.83 -1.70 6.60
CA ALA A 20 -10.73 -0.40 5.92
C ALA A 20 -12.06 0.37 5.95
N ASP A 21 -13.20 -0.31 5.84
CA ASP A 21 -14.53 0.30 5.96
C ASP A 21 -14.76 0.86 7.36
N HIS A 22 -14.51 0.03 8.38
CA HIS A 22 -14.60 0.45 9.78
C HIS A 22 -13.67 1.62 10.11
N TRP A 23 -12.46 1.59 9.56
CA TRP A 23 -11.52 2.69 9.71
C TRP A 23 -12.01 3.99 9.07
N LEU A 24 -12.64 3.92 7.89
CA LEU A 24 -13.17 5.10 7.22
C LEU A 24 -14.27 5.80 8.05
N GLU A 25 -15.10 5.02 8.75
CA GLU A 25 -16.13 5.54 9.66
C GLU A 25 -15.52 6.31 10.85
N GLN A 26 -14.32 5.93 11.27
CA GLN A 26 -13.64 6.49 12.44
C GLN A 26 -12.62 7.59 12.11
N PHE A 27 -12.22 7.73 10.85
CA PHE A 27 -11.06 8.53 10.45
C PHE A 27 -11.14 10.02 10.84
N ASP A 28 -12.33 10.60 10.86
CA ASP A 28 -12.52 12.02 11.21
C ASP A 28 -12.69 12.25 12.73
N ASN A 29 -12.61 11.19 13.55
CA ASN A 29 -12.73 11.28 15.00
C ASN A 29 -11.34 11.33 15.67
N PRO A 30 -10.85 12.52 16.08
CA PRO A 30 -9.51 12.68 16.65
C PRO A 30 -9.31 11.93 17.98
N ASN A 31 -10.39 11.49 18.65
CA ASN A 31 -10.31 10.74 19.90
C ASN A 31 -9.93 9.25 19.69
N LEU A 32 -9.92 8.74 18.45
CA LEU A 32 -9.71 7.33 18.13
C LEU A 32 -8.31 7.00 17.58
N SER A 33 -7.34 7.90 17.77
CA SER A 33 -5.97 7.74 17.23
C SER A 33 -5.23 6.48 17.71
N LYS A 34 -5.53 5.96 18.90
CA LYS A 34 -4.96 4.69 19.39
C LYS A 34 -5.59 3.47 18.72
N GLU A 35 -6.89 3.50 18.47
CA GLU A 35 -7.60 2.42 17.76
C GLU A 35 -7.11 2.31 16.31
N TYR A 36 -6.75 3.46 15.71
CA TYR A 36 -6.08 3.51 14.42
C TYR A 36 -4.78 2.69 14.38
N ASP A 37 -3.86 2.91 15.31
CA ASP A 37 -2.57 2.20 15.35
C ASP A 37 -2.74 0.70 15.60
N HIS A 38 -3.72 0.32 16.43
CA HIS A 38 -4.06 -1.09 16.65
C HIS A 38 -4.62 -1.75 15.39
N SER A 39 -5.52 -1.07 14.66
CA SER A 39 -6.09 -1.61 13.41
C SER A 39 -5.01 -1.84 12.34
N LEU A 40 -4.05 -0.91 12.23
CA LEU A 40 -2.92 -1.00 11.31
C LEU A 40 -2.01 -2.17 11.64
N THR A 41 -1.73 -2.37 12.93
CA THR A 41 -0.89 -3.47 13.40
C THR A 41 -1.55 -4.81 13.10
N SER A 42 -2.84 -4.95 13.42
CA SER A 42 -3.62 -6.17 13.17
C SER A 42 -3.68 -6.51 11.67
N ASP A 43 -3.93 -5.52 10.81
CA ASP A 43 -3.90 -5.73 9.35
C ASP A 43 -2.53 -6.18 8.86
N ARG A 44 -1.45 -5.59 9.36
CA ARG A 44 -0.09 -5.99 8.97
C ARG A 44 0.23 -7.42 9.40
N GLU A 45 -0.18 -7.85 10.59
CA GLU A 45 -0.03 -9.24 11.03
C GLU A 45 -0.85 -10.20 10.16
N LEU A 46 -2.07 -9.80 9.79
CA LEU A 46 -2.89 -10.56 8.86
C LEU A 46 -2.22 -10.68 7.49
N LEU A 47 -1.69 -9.59 6.94
CA LEU A 47 -1.01 -9.58 5.65
C LEU A 47 0.28 -10.41 5.66
N LYS A 48 1.03 -10.44 6.76
CA LYS A 48 2.20 -11.32 6.90
C LYS A 48 1.88 -12.79 6.69
N SER A 49 0.66 -13.24 6.99
CA SER A 49 0.24 -14.63 6.74
C SER A 49 0.17 -15.01 5.26
N LEU A 50 0.16 -14.01 4.35
CA LEU A 50 0.29 -14.24 2.90
C LEU A 50 1.72 -14.59 2.46
N GLY A 51 2.72 -14.53 3.34
CA GLY A 51 4.13 -14.71 3.01
C GLY A 51 4.48 -16.03 2.30
N SER A 52 3.68 -17.08 2.50
CA SER A 52 3.80 -18.39 1.82
C SER A 52 2.69 -18.65 0.81
N PHE A 53 1.86 -17.65 0.50
CA PHE A 53 0.79 -17.76 -0.47
C PHE A 53 1.27 -17.25 -1.84
N PRO A 54 1.19 -18.06 -2.91
CA PRO A 54 1.70 -17.66 -4.22
C PRO A 54 1.02 -16.40 -4.75
N SER A 55 1.83 -15.42 -5.16
CA SER A 55 1.35 -14.16 -5.75
C SER A 55 0.45 -14.36 -6.97
N GLU A 56 0.68 -15.38 -7.79
CA GLU A 56 -0.17 -15.72 -8.93
C GLU A 56 -1.59 -16.11 -8.51
N ARG A 57 -1.73 -16.89 -7.43
CA ARG A 57 -3.04 -17.29 -6.91
C ARG A 57 -3.77 -16.11 -6.26
N TRP A 58 -3.03 -15.21 -5.63
CA TRP A 58 -3.61 -13.95 -5.13
C TRP A 58 -4.14 -13.09 -6.28
N GLN A 59 -3.37 -12.97 -7.37
CA GLN A 59 -3.82 -12.26 -8.56
C GLN A 59 -5.10 -12.87 -9.15
N GLN A 60 -5.21 -14.20 -9.22
CA GLN A 60 -6.45 -14.89 -9.65
C GLN A 60 -7.66 -14.53 -8.79
N LEU A 61 -7.49 -14.51 -7.47
CA LEU A 61 -8.53 -14.05 -6.54
C LEU A 61 -8.94 -12.60 -6.85
N CYS A 62 -7.97 -11.70 -6.99
CA CYS A 62 -8.23 -10.29 -7.31
C CYS A 62 -8.88 -10.09 -8.70
N TYR A 63 -8.57 -10.93 -9.69
CA TYR A 63 -9.24 -10.87 -10.99
C TYR A 63 -10.73 -11.23 -10.89
N GLY A 64 -11.07 -12.20 -10.01
CA GLY A 64 -12.47 -12.56 -9.76
C GLY A 64 -13.22 -11.55 -8.87
N ALA A 65 -12.55 -11.04 -7.83
CA ALA A 65 -13.14 -10.12 -6.85
C ALA A 65 -13.12 -8.64 -7.30
N GLY A 66 -12.28 -8.29 -8.27
CA GLY A 66 -11.97 -6.93 -8.68
C GLY A 66 -10.73 -6.37 -7.99
N TRP A 67 -9.84 -5.73 -8.76
CA TRP A 67 -8.63 -5.11 -8.21
C TRP A 67 -8.96 -3.85 -7.39
N THR A 68 -8.34 -3.76 -6.22
CA THR A 68 -8.41 -2.59 -5.34
C THR A 68 -7.00 -2.21 -4.86
N ALA A 69 -6.85 -0.98 -4.36
CA ALA A 69 -5.60 -0.56 -3.72
C ALA A 69 -5.21 -1.47 -2.54
N LEU A 70 -6.18 -1.99 -1.78
CA LEU A 70 -5.93 -2.95 -0.69
C LEU A 70 -5.45 -4.30 -1.24
N GLY A 71 -6.06 -4.78 -2.33
CA GLY A 71 -5.63 -5.98 -3.04
C GLY A 71 -4.21 -5.87 -3.58
N ALA A 72 -3.83 -4.69 -4.09
CA ALA A 72 -2.47 -4.37 -4.52
C ALA A 72 -1.48 -4.37 -3.34
N SER A 73 -1.83 -3.74 -2.21
CA SER A 73 -0.99 -3.78 -1.02
C SER A 73 -0.85 -5.20 -0.47
N ALA A 74 -1.91 -5.99 -0.44
CA ALA A 74 -1.86 -7.39 0.00
C ALA A 74 -0.98 -8.26 -0.93
N LEU A 75 -1.01 -8.01 -2.23
CA LEU A 75 -0.12 -8.68 -3.20
C LEU A 75 1.35 -8.52 -2.80
N SER A 76 1.75 -7.37 -2.26
CA SER A 76 3.15 -7.12 -1.83
C SER A 76 3.64 -8.02 -0.68
N TRP A 77 2.74 -8.73 -0.01
CA TRP A 77 3.06 -9.69 1.04
C TRP A 77 3.08 -11.14 0.55
N CYS A 78 2.67 -11.41 -0.68
CA CYS A 78 2.60 -12.76 -1.23
C CYS A 78 3.99 -13.30 -1.63
N GLU A 79 4.11 -14.62 -1.67
CA GLU A 79 5.30 -15.31 -2.15
C GLU A 79 5.57 -15.00 -3.63
N GLY A 80 6.81 -14.64 -3.95
CA GLY A 80 7.24 -14.32 -5.31
C GLY A 80 6.70 -13.01 -5.86
N ALA A 81 6.01 -12.20 -5.05
CA ALA A 81 5.54 -10.89 -5.48
C ALA A 81 6.70 -9.93 -5.72
N SER A 82 6.65 -9.20 -6.83
CA SER A 82 7.57 -8.12 -7.16
C SER A 82 6.91 -6.76 -6.98
N LEU A 83 7.72 -5.73 -6.68
CA LEU A 83 7.22 -4.36 -6.63
C LEU A 83 6.61 -3.94 -7.98
N ALA A 84 7.19 -4.37 -9.11
CA ALA A 84 6.65 -4.07 -10.43
C ALA A 84 5.20 -4.55 -10.60
N GLN A 85 4.89 -5.78 -10.20
CA GLN A 85 3.52 -6.31 -10.24
C GLN A 85 2.58 -5.47 -9.38
N VAL A 86 3.00 -5.14 -8.16
CA VAL A 86 2.20 -4.32 -7.22
C VAL A 86 1.90 -2.94 -7.80
N LEU A 87 2.90 -2.27 -8.38
CA LEU A 87 2.73 -0.97 -9.01
C LEU A 87 1.82 -1.02 -10.23
N THR A 88 1.93 -2.07 -11.06
CA THR A 88 1.03 -2.29 -12.18
C THR A 88 -0.42 -2.36 -11.70
N VAL A 89 -0.73 -3.24 -10.75
CA VAL A 89 -2.13 -3.38 -10.29
C VAL A 89 -2.62 -2.17 -9.49
N TRP A 90 -1.73 -1.50 -8.74
CA TRP A 90 -2.04 -0.24 -8.08
C TRP A 90 -2.50 0.80 -9.10
N SER A 91 -1.72 1.01 -10.17
CA SER A 91 -2.05 1.99 -11.21
C SER A 91 -3.38 1.73 -11.91
N LEU A 92 -3.80 0.47 -12.04
CA LEU A 92 -5.09 0.08 -12.60
C LEU A 92 -6.25 0.30 -11.62
N SER A 93 -5.98 0.26 -10.32
CA SER A 93 -6.97 0.35 -9.25
C SER A 93 -7.12 1.75 -8.64
N SER A 94 -6.22 2.68 -8.97
CA SER A 94 -6.14 4.01 -8.36
C SER A 94 -6.62 5.14 -9.27
N GLY A 95 -7.22 6.16 -8.66
CA GLY A 95 -7.72 7.35 -9.37
C GLY A 95 -6.62 8.30 -9.84
N ALA A 96 -6.90 9.09 -10.89
CA ALA A 96 -5.91 9.93 -11.57
C ALA A 96 -5.59 11.29 -10.90
N THR A 97 -6.41 11.77 -9.96
CA THR A 97 -6.35 13.18 -9.49
C THR A 97 -5.82 13.33 -8.06
N ALA A 98 -6.43 12.64 -7.10
CA ALA A 98 -6.01 12.65 -5.70
C ALA A 98 -6.38 11.31 -5.02
N PRO A 99 -5.50 10.78 -4.16
CA PRO A 99 -5.77 9.53 -3.46
C PRO A 99 -6.80 9.74 -2.36
N SER A 100 -7.84 8.92 -2.42
CA SER A 100 -8.88 8.76 -1.41
C SER A 100 -8.30 8.35 -0.05
N LYS A 101 -9.11 8.50 1.01
CA LYS A 101 -8.78 7.99 2.34
C LYS A 101 -8.45 6.49 2.30
N ARG A 102 -9.21 5.71 1.52
CA ARG A 102 -8.98 4.27 1.35
C ARG A 102 -7.64 3.97 0.69
N GLU A 103 -7.27 4.70 -0.36
CA GLU A 103 -5.96 4.53 -1.02
C GLU A 103 -4.81 4.90 -0.07
N LYS A 104 -4.96 5.93 0.75
CA LYS A 104 -3.98 6.25 1.82
C LYS A 104 -3.84 5.10 2.82
N ARG A 105 -4.96 4.52 3.27
CA ARG A 105 -4.94 3.36 4.18
C ARG A 105 -4.30 2.13 3.54
N ALA A 106 -4.58 1.88 2.27
CA ALA A 106 -3.94 0.80 1.53
C ALA A 106 -2.44 1.03 1.40
N ALA A 107 -2.01 2.25 1.08
CA ALA A 107 -0.59 2.57 0.93
C ALA A 107 0.22 2.21 2.19
N VAL A 108 -0.24 2.58 3.38
CA VAL A 108 0.48 2.27 4.64
C VAL A 108 0.54 0.77 4.99
N LEU A 109 -0.25 -0.06 4.31
CA LEU A 109 -0.22 -1.52 4.40
C LEU A 109 0.72 -2.19 3.41
N LEU A 110 1.36 -1.43 2.51
CA LEU A 110 2.35 -1.98 1.58
C LEU A 110 3.51 -2.61 2.37
N ASN A 111 4.00 -3.76 1.90
CA ASN A 111 5.12 -4.45 2.51
C ASN A 111 6.40 -3.60 2.41
N PRO A 112 6.97 -3.14 3.54
CA PRO A 112 8.13 -2.26 3.52
C PRO A 112 9.37 -2.93 2.92
N LYS A 113 9.44 -4.27 2.90
CA LYS A 113 10.57 -5.02 2.31
C LYS A 113 10.66 -4.90 0.80
N LEU A 114 9.56 -4.53 0.12
CA LEU A 114 9.55 -4.33 -1.33
C LEU A 114 9.88 -2.90 -1.74
N LEU A 115 10.05 -1.96 -0.80
CA LEU A 115 10.30 -0.57 -1.14
C LEU A 115 11.67 -0.40 -1.83
N PRO A 116 11.77 0.51 -2.81
CA PRO A 116 13.06 0.88 -3.37
C PRO A 116 13.91 1.61 -2.32
N PRO A 117 15.18 1.94 -2.62
CA PRO A 117 15.96 2.87 -1.81
C PRO A 117 15.20 4.18 -1.57
N ALA A 118 15.38 4.77 -0.38
CA ALA A 118 14.76 6.05 0.01
C ALA A 118 15.44 7.25 -0.67
N LYS A 119 15.51 7.20 -2.00
CA LYS A 119 16.05 8.22 -2.90
C LYS A 119 14.99 8.61 -3.91
N LEU A 120 14.89 9.91 -4.19
CA LEU A 120 13.85 10.42 -5.08
C LEU A 120 14.03 9.91 -6.51
N SER A 121 15.27 9.80 -6.99
CA SER A 121 15.62 9.17 -8.28
C SER A 121 15.07 7.74 -8.36
N SER A 122 15.37 6.91 -7.36
CA SER A 122 14.95 5.51 -7.30
C SER A 122 13.42 5.38 -7.27
N VAL A 123 12.72 6.25 -6.54
CA VAL A 123 11.25 6.28 -6.52
C VAL A 123 10.69 6.59 -7.90
N ILE A 124 11.19 7.62 -8.58
CA ILE A 124 10.69 8.06 -9.89
C ILE A 124 10.91 6.98 -10.95
N GLU A 125 12.12 6.42 -11.01
CA GLU A 125 12.49 5.36 -11.97
C GLU A 125 11.67 4.09 -11.77
N THR A 126 11.43 3.72 -10.51
CA THR A 126 10.66 2.52 -10.16
C THR A 126 9.17 2.69 -10.42
N ALA A 127 8.59 3.84 -10.05
CA ALA A 127 7.16 4.08 -10.09
C ALA A 127 6.59 4.23 -11.51
N LYS A 128 7.33 4.87 -12.41
CA LYS A 128 6.96 5.17 -13.82
C LYS A 128 5.71 6.02 -14.05
N THR A 129 4.77 6.10 -13.10
CA THR A 129 3.50 6.82 -13.19
C THR A 129 3.28 7.70 -11.96
N GLY A 130 2.54 8.79 -12.12
CA GLY A 130 2.21 9.72 -11.02
C GLY A 130 1.58 9.05 -9.79
N PRO A 131 0.53 8.20 -9.95
CA PRO A 131 -0.08 7.48 -8.82
C PRO A 131 0.90 6.58 -8.07
N CYS A 132 1.80 5.91 -8.78
CA CYS A 132 2.83 5.05 -8.18
C CYS A 132 3.92 5.87 -7.46
N VAL A 133 4.30 7.03 -8.01
CA VAL A 133 5.23 7.95 -7.34
C VAL A 133 4.60 8.41 -6.03
N TRP A 134 3.33 8.83 -6.08
CA TRP A 134 2.61 9.23 -4.87
C TRP A 134 2.56 8.10 -3.84
N LEU A 135 2.23 6.87 -4.24
CA LEU A 135 2.20 5.70 -3.35
C LEU A 135 3.52 5.57 -2.60
N LEU A 136 4.64 5.46 -3.32
CA LEU A 136 5.94 5.19 -2.71
C LEU A 136 6.36 6.32 -1.76
N LEU A 137 6.22 7.59 -2.18
CA LEU A 137 6.53 8.74 -1.32
C LEU A 137 5.64 8.78 -0.07
N TYR A 138 4.36 8.45 -0.21
CA TYR A 138 3.43 8.44 0.91
C TYR A 138 3.79 7.35 1.92
N VAL A 139 4.20 6.18 1.45
CA VAL A 139 4.66 5.09 2.33
C VAL A 139 5.91 5.52 3.11
N PHE A 140 6.90 6.13 2.48
CA PHE A 140 8.08 6.64 3.20
C PHE A 140 7.70 7.68 4.26
N LYS A 141 6.88 8.67 3.89
CA LYS A 141 6.38 9.69 4.82
C LYS A 141 5.63 9.08 6.00
N ALA A 142 4.73 8.13 5.75
CA ALA A 142 3.94 7.47 6.78
C ALA A 142 4.78 6.60 7.73
N ASN A 143 5.93 6.10 7.28
CA ASN A 143 6.86 5.35 8.12
C ASN A 143 7.98 6.22 8.72
N GLY A 144 7.90 7.56 8.58
CA GLY A 144 8.90 8.48 9.11
C GLY A 144 10.27 8.38 8.44
N VAL A 145 10.34 7.81 7.24
CA VAL A 145 11.59 7.65 6.48
C VAL A 145 11.82 8.89 5.62
N ALA A 146 12.92 9.58 5.88
CA ALA A 146 13.33 10.73 5.08
C ALA A 146 13.85 10.26 3.70
N ILE A 147 13.41 10.94 2.63
CA ILE A 147 13.87 10.67 1.27
C ILE A 147 14.99 11.64 0.91
N GLU A 148 16.08 11.09 0.37
CA GLU A 148 17.17 11.87 -0.21
C GLU A 148 16.69 12.57 -1.50
N LYS A 149 16.84 13.89 -1.57
CA LYS A 149 16.44 14.73 -2.72
C LYS A 149 17.53 14.78 -3.78
N ASP A 150 17.90 13.62 -4.32
CA ASP A 150 18.97 13.45 -5.32
C ASP A 150 18.51 13.70 -6.77
N TRP A 151 17.41 14.44 -6.96
CA TRP A 151 16.79 14.69 -8.26
C TRP A 151 16.86 16.17 -8.66
N PRO A 152 17.11 16.51 -9.94
CA PRO A 152 17.26 17.91 -10.36
C PRO A 152 16.05 18.78 -10.02
N GLY A 153 16.29 19.92 -9.37
CA GLY A 153 15.23 20.83 -8.89
C GLY A 153 14.28 21.35 -9.98
N GLU A 154 14.76 21.51 -11.21
CA GLU A 154 13.93 21.88 -12.37
C GLU A 154 12.86 20.81 -12.66
N LYS A 155 13.22 19.53 -12.59
CA LYS A 155 12.29 18.42 -12.83
C LYS A 155 11.28 18.26 -11.69
N LEU A 156 11.65 18.65 -10.46
CA LEU A 156 10.72 18.64 -9.33
C LEU A 156 9.52 19.55 -9.55
N ARG A 157 9.72 20.69 -10.23
CA ARG A 157 8.66 21.66 -10.53
C ARG A 157 7.59 21.10 -11.48
N GLN A 158 7.92 20.07 -12.26
CA GLN A 158 7.01 19.41 -13.19
C GLN A 158 6.12 18.36 -12.53
N LEU A 159 6.38 18.00 -11.26
CA LEU A 159 5.56 17.06 -10.51
C LEU A 159 4.24 17.69 -10.06
N ASN A 160 3.18 16.89 -10.05
CA ASN A 160 1.88 17.28 -9.50
C ASN A 160 2.02 17.76 -8.04
N ASN A 161 1.25 18.78 -7.65
CA ASN A 161 1.19 19.34 -6.30
C ASN A 161 1.08 18.27 -5.20
N ASN A 162 0.29 17.22 -5.44
CA ASN A 162 0.09 16.14 -4.47
C ASN A 162 1.36 15.33 -4.20
N ILE A 163 2.23 15.19 -5.21
CA ILE A 163 3.53 14.53 -5.09
C ILE A 163 4.52 15.47 -4.40
N ARG A 164 4.53 16.74 -4.78
CA ARG A 164 5.42 17.76 -4.19
C ARG A 164 5.18 17.95 -2.69
N ALA A 165 3.93 17.83 -2.22
CA ALA A 165 3.59 17.93 -0.79
C ALA A 165 4.13 16.78 0.08
N LEU A 166 4.72 15.75 -0.52
CA LEU A 166 5.31 14.60 0.17
C LEU A 166 6.85 14.64 0.25
N ILE A 167 7.49 15.61 -0.40
CA ILE A 167 8.96 15.76 -0.52
C ILE A 167 9.41 16.97 0.28
#